data_AF-A0A371PDL6-F1
#
_entry.id   AF-A0A371PDL6-F1
#
_cell.length_a   1.000
_cell.length_b   1.000
_cell.length_c   1.000
_cell.angle_alpha   90.00
_cell.angle_beta   90.00
_cell.angle_gamma   90.00
#
_symmetry.space_group_name_H-M   'P 1'
#
loop_
_entity.id
_entity.type
_entity.pdbx_description
1 polymer ?
#
loop_
_entity_poly.entity_id
_entity_poly.type
_entity_poly.pdbx_seq_one_letter_code
_entity_poly.pdbx_strand_id
1 'polypeptide(L)'
;MAPRKRVSHSLENVVEATIDLLDESGEGALTFRALATRLGGGVGSIYWYVSSREELLDRATDEVMGRVLAETDALVDGPDPIGNVRAVSLAMFEEMVRRPWLGNYLMRNTSVQTNSIRIFERLGQQLMTLDLSPKQRFHAVSSIISYVVGVAVDMAQPPPREFFESGLEPAEFMKAFADGWRAFDADEFPFIHQIVDEFERHDDVDVFRSGLDMLLAGLRQQAGA
;
A
#
# COMPACT_ATOMS: atom_id res chain seq x y z
N MET A 1 49.21 6.08 -3.52
CA MET A 1 48.05 5.89 -2.64
C MET A 1 46.90 6.67 -3.24
N ALA A 2 45.95 6.01 -3.93
CA ALA A 2 44.84 6.71 -4.57
C ALA A 2 43.92 7.33 -3.50
N PRO A 3 43.39 8.55 -3.70
CA PRO A 3 42.48 9.15 -2.74
C PRO A 3 41.21 8.31 -2.69
N ARG A 4 40.88 7.80 -1.50
CA ARG A 4 39.63 7.10 -1.24
C ARG A 4 38.50 8.10 -1.52
N LYS A 5 37.80 7.92 -2.66
CA LYS A 5 36.68 8.77 -3.06
C LYS A 5 35.65 8.68 -1.94
N ARG A 6 35.55 9.72 -1.12
CA ARG A 6 34.54 9.83 -0.07
C ARG A 6 33.21 9.81 -0.82
N VAL A 7 32.48 8.70 -0.76
CA VAL A 7 31.15 8.63 -1.38
C VAL A 7 30.32 9.67 -0.64
N SER A 8 30.09 10.80 -1.29
CA SER A 8 29.11 11.78 -0.84
C SER A 8 27.77 11.10 -1.02
N HIS A 9 27.20 10.57 0.06
CA HIS A 9 25.81 10.16 0.03
C HIS A 9 24.99 11.41 -0.28
N SER A 10 24.05 11.34 -1.20
CA SER A 10 23.02 12.36 -1.31
C SER A 10 21.83 11.87 -0.50
N LEU A 11 20.90 12.77 -0.15
CA LEU A 11 19.68 12.36 0.53
C LEU A 11 18.92 11.32 -0.31
N GLU A 12 18.90 11.51 -1.63
CA GLU A 12 18.28 10.58 -2.58
C GLU A 12 18.91 9.19 -2.48
N ASN A 13 20.25 9.09 -2.46
CA ASN A 13 20.92 7.78 -2.30
C ASN A 13 20.61 7.10 -0.97
N VAL A 14 20.41 7.87 0.11
CA VAL A 14 20.03 7.34 1.43
C VAL A 14 18.60 6.81 1.38
N VAL A 15 17.68 7.51 0.72
CA VAL A 15 16.28 7.10 0.55
C VAL A 15 16.19 5.86 -0.35
N GLU A 16 16.87 5.81 -1.49
CA GLU A 16 16.90 4.63 -2.36
C GLU A 16 17.43 3.39 -1.64
N ALA A 17 18.56 3.52 -0.94
CA ALA A 17 19.11 2.41 -0.17
C ALA A 17 18.21 1.96 1.00
N THR A 18 17.35 2.86 1.50
CA THR A 18 16.32 2.53 2.49
C THR A 18 15.20 1.73 1.86
N ILE A 19 14.68 2.16 0.70
CA ILE A 19 13.66 1.43 -0.06
C ILE A 19 14.15 0.02 -0.38
N ASP A 20 15.36 -0.10 -0.94
CA ASP A 20 15.95 -1.41 -1.24
C ASP A 20 16.01 -2.33 -0.02
N LEU A 21 16.47 -1.81 1.13
CA LEU A 21 16.60 -2.61 2.34
C LEU A 21 15.24 -3.07 2.87
N LEU A 22 14.22 -2.21 2.76
CA LEU A 22 12.84 -2.53 3.15
C LEU A 22 12.21 -3.56 2.19
N ASP A 23 12.46 -3.43 0.89
CA ASP A 23 11.99 -4.37 -0.13
C ASP A 23 12.64 -5.75 0.03
N GLU A 24 13.93 -5.80 0.35
CA GLU A 24 14.71 -7.05 0.48
C GLU A 24 14.48 -7.77 1.81
N SER A 25 14.38 -7.03 2.91
CA SER A 25 14.48 -7.61 4.27
C SER A 25 13.38 -7.15 5.22
N GLY A 26 12.41 -6.39 4.71
CA GLY A 26 11.29 -5.88 5.48
C GLY A 26 11.68 -4.84 6.51
N GLU A 27 10.68 -4.36 7.23
CA GLU A 27 10.84 -3.27 8.18
C GLU A 27 11.88 -3.58 9.28
N GLY A 28 11.87 -4.79 9.85
CA GLY A 28 12.70 -5.16 10.99
C GLY A 28 14.21 -5.07 10.72
N ALA A 29 14.64 -5.13 9.45
CA ALA A 29 16.03 -5.03 9.07
C ALA A 29 16.55 -3.59 8.94
N LEU A 30 15.66 -2.59 8.89
CA LEU A 30 16.03 -1.19 8.73
C LEU A 30 16.72 -0.67 10.00
N THR A 31 18.04 -0.60 9.94
CA THR A 31 18.90 0.02 10.96
C THR A 31 19.92 0.95 10.31
N PHE A 32 20.35 2.01 11.02
CA PHE A 32 21.39 2.90 10.49
C PHE A 32 22.71 2.18 10.22
N ARG A 33 23.02 1.12 10.96
CA ARG A 33 24.20 0.29 10.69
C ARG A 33 24.05 -0.47 9.37
N ALA A 34 22.92 -1.14 9.14
CA ALA A 34 22.66 -1.83 7.88
C ALA A 34 22.74 -0.85 6.69
N LEU A 35 22.13 0.33 6.83
CA LEU A 35 22.15 1.38 5.82
C LEU A 35 23.55 1.93 5.56
N ALA A 36 24.33 2.22 6.61
CA ALA A 36 25.71 2.65 6.48
C ALA A 36 26.60 1.60 5.82
N THR A 37 26.41 0.31 6.15
CA THR A 37 27.09 -0.79 5.50
C THR A 37 26.75 -0.87 4.01
N ARG A 38 25.47 -0.80 3.65
CA ARG A 38 25.02 -0.82 2.24
C ARG A 38 25.63 0.34 1.45
N LEU A 39 25.68 1.52 2.04
CA LEU A 39 26.20 2.72 1.41
C LEU A 39 27.74 2.81 1.40
N GLY A 40 28.45 1.96 2.17
CA GLY A 40 29.92 2.03 2.27
C GLY A 40 30.42 3.22 3.09
N GLY A 41 29.60 3.70 4.03
CA GLY A 41 29.86 4.85 4.90
C GLY A 41 29.86 4.49 6.39
N GLY A 42 29.82 5.51 7.25
CA GLY A 42 29.67 5.34 8.70
C GLY A 42 28.26 5.68 9.16
N VAL A 43 27.81 5.15 10.29
CA VAL A 43 26.49 5.51 10.87
C VAL A 43 26.35 7.03 11.04
N GLY A 44 27.43 7.69 11.49
CA GLY A 44 27.45 9.14 11.64
C GLY A 44 27.23 9.92 10.34
N SER A 45 27.52 9.37 9.16
CA SER A 45 27.20 10.04 7.89
C SER A 45 25.71 10.02 7.58
N ILE A 46 24.95 9.03 8.07
CA ILE A 46 23.50 8.94 7.82
C ILE A 46 22.75 10.01 8.62
N TYR A 47 23.15 10.26 9.86
CA TYR A 47 22.56 11.30 10.73
C TYR A 47 22.69 12.73 10.20
N TRP A 48 23.52 12.97 9.18
CA TRP A 48 23.56 14.28 8.49
C TRP A 48 22.35 14.50 7.58
N TYR A 49 21.69 13.44 7.12
CA TYR A 49 20.59 13.50 6.16
C TYR A 49 19.23 13.32 6.83
N VAL A 50 19.17 12.59 7.94
CA VAL A 50 17.94 12.23 8.65
C VAL A 50 18.13 12.21 10.15
N SER A 51 17.06 12.51 10.87
CA SER A 51 17.05 12.65 12.33
C SER A 51 16.69 11.33 13.04
N SER A 52 15.94 10.45 12.37
CA SER A 52 15.47 9.19 12.96
C SER A 52 15.19 8.11 11.91
N ARG A 53 14.90 6.90 12.39
CA ARG A 53 14.45 5.77 11.55
C ARG A 53 13.06 6.02 10.97
N GLU A 54 12.19 6.67 11.74
CA GLU A 54 10.85 7.06 11.32
C GLU A 54 10.91 8.08 10.18
N GLU A 55 11.84 9.05 10.23
CA GLU A 55 12.06 9.97 9.11
C GLU A 55 12.51 9.23 7.84
N LEU A 56 13.34 8.18 7.96
CA LEU A 56 13.70 7.35 6.80
C LEU A 56 12.49 6.65 6.19
N LEU A 57 11.61 6.10 7.02
CA LEU A 57 10.37 5.44 6.58
C LEU A 57 9.43 6.44 5.92
N ASP A 58 9.28 7.63 6.50
CA ASP A 58 8.48 8.71 5.91
C ASP A 58 9.01 9.12 4.53
N ARG A 59 10.32 9.33 4.40
CA ARG A 59 10.94 9.72 3.13
C ARG A 59 10.89 8.61 2.08
N ALA A 60 11.14 7.36 2.47
CA ALA A 60 11.01 6.21 1.58
C ALA A 60 9.58 6.05 1.07
N THR A 61 8.59 6.20 1.96
CA THR A 61 7.16 6.19 1.58
C THR A 61 6.87 7.31 0.57
N ASP A 62 7.34 8.53 0.83
CA ASP A 62 7.07 9.67 -0.04
C ASP A 62 7.72 9.54 -1.42
N GLU A 63 8.93 8.99 -1.48
CA GLU A 63 9.62 8.73 -2.74
C GLU A 63 8.85 7.71 -3.59
N VAL A 64 8.39 6.62 -2.97
CA VAL A 64 7.58 5.59 -3.64
C VAL A 64 6.24 6.19 -4.12
N MET A 65 5.59 7.05 -3.35
CA MET A 65 4.39 7.79 -3.79
C MET A 65 4.69 8.80 -4.90
N GLY A 66 5.90 9.35 -4.96
CA GLY A 66 6.37 10.14 -6.10
C GLY A 66 6.39 9.34 -7.40
N ARG A 67 6.78 8.06 -7.34
CA ARG A 67 6.77 7.15 -8.49
C ARG A 67 5.36 6.83 -8.97
N VAL A 68 4.43 6.55 -8.04
CA VAL A 68 3.01 6.34 -8.36
C VAL A 68 2.38 7.59 -8.99
N LEU A 69 2.73 8.79 -8.51
CA LEU A 69 2.30 10.03 -9.14
C LEU A 69 2.80 10.14 -10.58
N ALA A 70 4.07 9.84 -10.83
CA ALA A 70 4.64 9.91 -12.17
C ALA A 70 3.99 8.89 -13.12
N GLU A 71 3.72 7.67 -12.64
CA GLU A 71 3.07 6.61 -13.42
C GLU A 71 1.62 6.97 -13.79
N THR A 72 0.90 7.57 -12.85
CA THR A 72 -0.53 7.89 -13.02
C THR A 72 -0.80 9.25 -13.65
N ASP A 73 0.23 10.00 -14.04
CA ASP A 73 0.10 11.37 -14.55
C ASP A 73 -0.77 11.44 -15.81
N ALA A 74 -0.57 10.51 -16.75
CA ALA A 74 -1.38 10.44 -17.97
C ALA A 74 -2.80 9.87 -17.73
N LEU A 75 -3.05 9.26 -16.57
CA LEU A 75 -4.31 8.59 -16.24
C LEU A 75 -5.35 9.54 -15.65
N VAL A 76 -4.98 10.80 -15.36
CA VAL A 76 -5.87 11.77 -14.70
C VAL A 76 -6.36 12.89 -15.61
N ASP A 77 -5.95 12.89 -16.88
CA ASP A 77 -6.40 13.84 -17.92
C ASP A 77 -7.63 13.35 -18.69
N GLY A 78 -8.12 12.14 -18.40
CA GLY A 78 -9.28 11.54 -19.06
C GLY A 78 -10.61 12.18 -18.64
N PRO A 79 -11.68 12.07 -19.47
CA PRO A 79 -12.98 12.67 -19.17
C PRO A 79 -13.82 11.91 -18.12
N ASP A 80 -13.35 10.75 -17.65
CA ASP A 80 -14.03 9.95 -16.62
C ASP A 80 -13.33 10.14 -15.26
N PRO A 81 -13.76 11.12 -14.44
CA PRO A 81 -13.11 11.39 -13.16
C PRO A 81 -13.14 10.19 -12.20
N ILE A 82 -14.16 9.33 -12.28
CA ILE A 82 -14.27 8.15 -11.40
C ILE A 82 -13.38 7.03 -11.92
N GLY A 83 -13.27 6.86 -13.23
CA GLY A 83 -12.26 6.00 -13.86
C GLY A 83 -10.83 6.42 -13.53
N ASN A 84 -10.54 7.72 -13.53
CA ASN A 84 -9.23 8.26 -13.17
C ASN A 84 -8.90 7.98 -11.69
N VAL A 85 -9.87 8.18 -10.78
CA VAL A 85 -9.75 7.80 -9.36
C VAL A 85 -9.45 6.30 -9.22
N ARG A 86 -10.20 5.45 -9.94
CA ARG A 86 -9.95 4.00 -9.95
C ARG A 86 -8.53 3.65 -10.35
N ALA A 87 -8.03 4.28 -11.42
CA ALA A 87 -6.70 4.02 -11.95
C ALA A 87 -5.60 4.39 -10.94
N VAL A 88 -5.71 5.55 -10.30
CA VAL A 88 -4.76 5.97 -9.25
C VAL A 88 -4.83 5.02 -8.05
N SER A 89 -6.04 4.65 -7.60
CA SER A 89 -6.21 3.73 -6.47
C SER A 89 -5.62 2.33 -6.75
N LEU A 90 -5.75 1.84 -7.98
CA LEU A 90 -5.16 0.57 -8.38
C LEU A 90 -3.62 0.65 -8.40
N ALA A 91 -3.03 1.71 -8.96
CA ALA A 91 -1.59 1.89 -8.98
C ALA A 91 -1.00 2.00 -7.55
N MET A 92 -1.69 2.72 -6.65
CA MET A 92 -1.31 2.75 -5.24
C MET A 92 -1.33 1.36 -4.60
N PHE A 93 -2.40 0.60 -4.83
CA PHE A 93 -2.54 -0.74 -4.28
C PHE A 93 -1.47 -1.70 -4.81
N GLU A 94 -1.21 -1.69 -6.12
CA GLU A 94 -0.18 -2.51 -6.75
C GLU A 94 1.22 -2.21 -6.19
N GLU A 95 1.51 -0.94 -5.89
CA GLU A 95 2.76 -0.55 -5.25
C GLU A 95 2.85 -1.06 -3.81
N MET A 96 1.76 -1.02 -3.04
CA MET A 96 1.71 -1.54 -1.66
C MET A 96 1.78 -3.07 -1.61
N VAL A 97 1.18 -3.78 -2.56
CA VAL A 97 1.33 -5.23 -2.70
C VAL A 97 2.78 -5.59 -3.03
N ARG A 98 3.44 -4.81 -3.90
CA ARG A 98 4.87 -4.99 -4.19
C ARG A 98 5.75 -4.66 -2.99
N ARG A 99 5.29 -3.78 -2.09
CA ARG A 99 6.03 -3.26 -0.93
C ARG A 99 5.19 -3.35 0.34
N PRO A 100 5.09 -4.53 0.97
CA PRO A 100 4.22 -4.76 2.13
C PRO A 100 4.46 -3.80 3.31
N TRP A 101 5.65 -3.20 3.41
CA TRP A 101 5.97 -2.21 4.43
C TRP A 101 5.27 -0.86 4.21
N LEU A 102 4.92 -0.50 2.97
CA LEU A 102 4.49 0.84 2.56
C LEU A 102 3.17 1.28 3.20
N GLY A 103 2.18 0.38 3.21
CA GLY A 103 0.82 0.69 3.67
C GLY A 103 0.78 1.20 5.12
N ASN A 104 1.73 0.76 5.95
CA ASN A 104 1.82 1.22 7.32
C ASN A 104 2.18 2.71 7.41
N TYR A 105 2.97 3.26 6.50
CA TYR A 105 3.59 4.59 6.65
C TYR A 105 2.93 5.71 5.84
N LEU A 106 1.96 5.38 4.99
CA LEU A 106 1.28 6.37 4.16
C LEU A 106 0.63 7.48 5.00
N MET A 107 0.93 8.73 4.65
CA MET A 107 0.37 9.95 5.24
C MET A 107 0.56 10.09 6.77
N ARG A 108 1.51 9.37 7.38
CA ARG A 108 1.84 9.52 8.82
C ARG A 108 2.47 10.87 9.16
N ASN A 109 3.26 11.42 8.25
CA ASN A 109 3.97 12.68 8.44
C ASN A 109 3.91 13.55 7.19
N THR A 110 2.83 14.29 7.06
CA THR A 110 2.53 15.11 5.86
C THR A 110 3.47 16.30 5.68
N SER A 111 4.29 16.63 6.69
CA SER A 111 5.35 17.64 6.55
C SER A 111 6.56 17.16 5.75
N VAL A 112 6.82 15.85 5.78
CA VAL A 112 7.86 15.17 4.99
C VAL A 112 7.25 14.57 3.72
N GLN A 113 6.04 14.03 3.84
CA GLN A 113 5.39 13.25 2.78
C GLN A 113 4.56 14.12 1.82
N THR A 114 5.24 14.93 1.01
CA THR A 114 4.59 15.86 0.08
C THR A 114 3.93 15.14 -1.11
N ASN A 115 4.56 14.09 -1.64
CA ASN A 115 3.98 13.29 -2.72
C ASN A 115 2.75 12.50 -2.24
N SER A 116 2.77 11.95 -1.03
CA SER A 116 1.57 11.32 -0.44
C SER A 116 0.39 12.30 -0.38
N ILE A 117 0.64 13.57 -0.02
CA ILE A 117 -0.40 14.61 -0.03
C ILE A 117 -0.82 15.00 -1.45
N ARG A 118 0.10 15.03 -2.41
CA ARG A 118 -0.24 15.25 -3.83
C ARG A 118 -1.15 14.16 -4.40
N ILE A 119 -1.01 12.91 -3.96
CA ILE A 119 -1.95 11.84 -4.32
C ILE A 119 -3.34 12.15 -3.77
N PHE A 120 -3.44 12.51 -2.48
CA PHE A 120 -4.71 12.91 -1.87
C PHE A 120 -5.38 14.06 -2.63
N GLU A 121 -4.60 15.11 -2.95
CA GLU A 121 -5.05 16.26 -3.74
C GLU A 121 -5.50 15.85 -5.15
N ARG A 122 -4.73 15.01 -5.86
CA ARG A 122 -5.04 14.51 -7.20
C ARG A 122 -6.38 13.78 -7.23
N LEU A 123 -6.64 12.91 -6.26
CA LEU A 123 -7.95 12.23 -6.12
C LEU A 123 -9.07 13.25 -5.85
N GLY A 124 -8.83 14.22 -4.97
CA GLY A 124 -9.79 15.29 -4.66
C GLY A 124 -10.14 16.14 -5.87
N GLN A 125 -9.15 16.50 -6.71
CA GLN A 125 -9.35 17.29 -7.92
C GLN A 125 -10.25 16.58 -8.93
N GLN A 126 -10.17 15.25 -9.06
CA GLN A 126 -11.12 14.48 -9.87
C GLN A 126 -12.55 14.64 -9.34
N LEU A 127 -12.74 14.56 -8.02
CA LEU A 127 -14.08 14.70 -7.41
C LEU A 127 -14.62 16.14 -7.42
N MET A 128 -13.75 17.15 -7.60
CA MET A 128 -14.16 18.54 -7.79
C MET A 128 -14.90 18.75 -9.11
N THR A 129 -14.70 17.89 -10.10
CA THR A 129 -15.41 17.92 -11.39
C THR A 129 -16.82 17.34 -11.34
N LEU A 130 -17.18 16.69 -10.22
CA LEU A 130 -18.48 16.07 -9.99
C LEU A 130 -19.41 16.97 -9.16
N ASP A 131 -20.72 16.76 -9.30
CA ASP A 131 -21.75 17.42 -8.50
C ASP A 131 -21.82 16.81 -7.09
N LEU A 132 -20.83 17.14 -6.28
CA LEU A 132 -20.66 16.66 -4.92
C LEU A 132 -20.42 17.86 -3.99
N SER A 133 -21.02 17.82 -2.79
CA SER A 133 -20.67 18.76 -1.73
C SER A 133 -19.23 18.54 -1.23
N PRO A 134 -18.59 19.54 -0.61
CA PRO A 134 -17.26 19.38 -0.02
C PRO A 134 -17.17 18.22 0.98
N LYS A 135 -18.23 17.99 1.76
CA LYS A 135 -18.31 16.87 2.70
C LYS A 135 -18.31 15.51 1.99
N GLN A 136 -19.06 15.36 0.90
CA GLN A 136 -19.08 14.13 0.11
C GLN A 136 -17.71 13.87 -0.54
N ARG A 137 -17.05 14.89 -1.09
CA ARG A 137 -15.70 14.78 -1.66
C ARG A 137 -14.69 14.31 -0.60
N PHE A 138 -14.71 14.92 0.58
CA PHE A 138 -13.85 14.52 1.69
C PHE A 138 -14.09 13.07 2.11
N HIS A 139 -15.35 12.69 2.36
CA HIS A 139 -15.69 11.31 2.71
C HIS A 139 -15.22 10.32 1.63
N ALA A 140 -15.44 10.62 0.36
CA ALA A 140 -15.07 9.75 -0.74
C ALA A 140 -13.55 9.52 -0.81
N VAL A 141 -12.75 10.59 -0.85
CA VAL A 141 -11.27 10.46 -0.91
C VAL A 141 -10.73 9.74 0.32
N SER A 142 -11.20 10.09 1.52
CA SER A 142 -10.78 9.43 2.75
C SER A 142 -11.15 7.94 2.75
N SER A 143 -12.37 7.58 2.37
CA SER A 143 -12.80 6.18 2.30
C SER A 143 -12.02 5.37 1.28
N ILE A 144 -11.74 5.94 0.11
CA ILE A 144 -10.95 5.27 -0.93
C ILE A 144 -9.53 5.00 -0.46
N ILE A 145 -8.85 6.00 0.12
CA ILE A 145 -7.49 5.81 0.64
C ILE A 145 -7.49 4.82 1.81
N SER A 146 -8.43 4.93 2.75
CA SER A 146 -8.55 3.97 3.85
C SER A 146 -8.80 2.55 3.37
N TYR A 147 -9.59 2.37 2.31
CA TYR A 147 -9.84 1.07 1.70
C TYR A 147 -8.57 0.50 1.06
N VAL A 148 -7.89 1.28 0.21
CA VAL A 148 -6.62 0.88 -0.44
C VAL A 148 -5.57 0.49 0.59
N VAL A 149 -5.32 1.35 1.58
CA VAL A 149 -4.34 1.09 2.63
C VAL A 149 -4.76 -0.09 3.50
N GLY A 150 -6.03 -0.14 3.92
CA GLY A 150 -6.54 -1.17 4.82
C GLY A 150 -6.41 -2.57 4.22
N VAL A 151 -6.84 -2.75 2.98
CA VAL A 151 -6.74 -4.05 2.28
C VAL A 151 -5.26 -4.40 2.04
N ALA A 152 -4.43 -3.46 1.60
CA ALA A 152 -3.02 -3.74 1.38
C ALA A 152 -2.26 -4.12 2.66
N VAL A 153 -2.57 -3.47 3.80
CA VAL A 153 -1.96 -3.79 5.11
C VAL A 153 -2.44 -5.15 5.63
N ASP A 154 -3.70 -5.51 5.38
CA ASP A 154 -4.26 -6.81 5.73
C ASP A 154 -3.57 -7.94 4.94
N MET A 155 -3.44 -7.77 3.61
CA MET A 155 -2.72 -8.71 2.74
C MET A 155 -1.23 -8.82 3.07
N ALA A 156 -0.63 -7.78 3.64
CA ALA A 156 0.76 -7.75 4.06
C ALA A 156 0.99 -8.49 5.40
N GLN A 157 -0.06 -8.91 6.11
CA GLN A 157 0.11 -9.64 7.37
C GLN A 157 0.82 -10.97 7.12
N PRO A 158 1.72 -11.38 8.03
CA PRO A 158 2.29 -12.71 7.96
C PRO A 158 1.18 -13.75 8.12
N PRO A 159 1.30 -14.91 7.46
CA PRO A 159 0.39 -16.02 7.69
C PRO A 159 0.26 -16.36 9.19
N PRO A 160 -0.89 -16.90 9.62
CA PRO A 160 -1.09 -17.26 11.01
C PRO A 160 -0.08 -18.32 11.47
N ARG A 161 0.17 -18.41 12.78
CA ARG A 161 1.17 -19.33 13.33
C ARG A 161 0.88 -20.79 12.95
N GLU A 162 -0.39 -21.14 12.88
CA GLU A 162 -0.94 -22.43 12.47
C GLU A 162 -0.50 -22.81 11.06
N PHE A 163 -0.35 -21.84 10.14
CA PHE A 163 0.20 -22.09 8.80
C PHE A 163 1.63 -22.61 8.89
N PHE A 164 2.51 -21.89 9.59
CA PHE A 164 3.91 -22.28 9.75
C PHE A 164 4.08 -23.62 10.48
N GLU A 165 3.22 -23.90 11.48
CA GLU A 165 3.24 -25.16 12.22
C GLU A 165 2.67 -26.34 11.42
N SER A 166 1.77 -26.09 10.46
CA SER A 166 1.18 -27.13 9.63
C SER A 166 2.17 -27.77 8.64
N GLY A 167 3.17 -27.01 8.18
CA GLY A 167 4.09 -27.42 7.13
C GLY A 167 3.43 -27.65 5.76
N LEU A 168 2.18 -27.21 5.57
CA LEU A 168 1.44 -27.32 4.33
C LEU A 168 1.83 -26.21 3.35
N GLU A 169 1.64 -26.48 2.06
CA GLU A 169 1.68 -25.42 1.05
C GLU A 169 0.48 -24.47 1.20
N PRO A 170 0.57 -23.19 0.78
CA PRO A 170 -0.50 -22.20 0.97
C PRO A 170 -1.89 -22.66 0.51
N ALA A 171 -1.97 -23.28 -0.67
CA ALA A 171 -3.23 -23.78 -1.22
C ALA A 171 -3.81 -24.95 -0.40
N GLU A 172 -2.95 -25.84 0.12
CA GLU A 172 -3.38 -26.96 0.95
C GLU A 172 -3.86 -26.48 2.33
N PHE A 173 -3.18 -25.48 2.90
CA PHE A 173 -3.62 -24.84 4.13
C PHE A 173 -4.98 -24.15 3.96
N MET A 174 -5.16 -23.41 2.87
CA MET A 174 -6.44 -22.75 2.58
C MET A 174 -7.58 -23.75 2.39
N LYS A 175 -7.30 -24.85 1.69
CA LYS A 175 -8.23 -25.96 1.58
C LYS A 175 -8.62 -26.55 2.94
N ALA A 176 -7.64 -26.82 3.81
CA ALA A 176 -7.92 -27.35 5.14
C ALA A 176 -8.78 -26.38 5.99
N PHE A 177 -8.55 -25.07 5.85
CA PHE A 177 -9.36 -24.05 6.50
C PHE A 177 -10.81 -24.03 5.98
N ALA A 178 -10.98 -24.09 4.66
CA ALA A 178 -12.28 -24.19 4.02
C ALA A 178 -13.03 -25.49 4.39
N ASP A 179 -12.33 -26.62 4.49
CA ASP A 179 -12.92 -27.88 4.94
C ASP A 179 -13.41 -27.80 6.40
N GLY A 180 -12.71 -27.03 7.25
CA GLY A 180 -13.19 -26.68 8.59
C GLY A 180 -14.50 -25.88 8.56
N TRP A 181 -14.63 -24.94 7.63
CA TRP A 181 -15.87 -24.17 7.44
C TRP A 181 -17.02 -25.02 6.90
N ARG A 182 -16.74 -25.97 5.99
CA ARG A 182 -17.73 -26.93 5.49
C ARG A 182 -18.27 -27.86 6.56
N ALA A 183 -17.52 -28.07 7.65
CA ALA A 183 -17.95 -28.90 8.76
C ALA A 183 -18.96 -28.22 9.71
N PHE A 184 -19.17 -26.89 9.58
CA PHE A 184 -20.21 -26.20 10.34
C PHE A 184 -21.61 -26.64 9.91
N ASP A 185 -22.59 -26.53 10.81
CA ASP A 185 -23.98 -26.81 10.51
C ASP A 185 -24.51 -25.82 9.44
N ALA A 186 -25.14 -26.34 8.38
CA ALA A 186 -25.57 -25.52 7.25
C ALA A 186 -26.82 -24.68 7.53
N ASP A 187 -27.66 -25.11 8.47
CA ASP A 187 -28.83 -24.34 8.90
C ASP A 187 -28.41 -23.19 9.83
N GLU A 188 -27.32 -23.38 10.60
CA GLU A 188 -26.74 -22.32 11.45
C GLU A 188 -25.84 -21.34 10.65
N PHE A 189 -25.06 -21.84 9.68
CA PHE A 189 -24.10 -21.05 8.91
C PHE A 189 -24.40 -21.02 7.39
N PRO A 190 -25.61 -20.63 6.95
CA PRO A 190 -26.00 -20.73 5.55
C PRO A 190 -25.14 -19.88 4.61
N PHE A 191 -24.68 -18.72 5.06
CA PHE A 191 -23.79 -17.86 4.25
C PHE A 191 -22.41 -18.47 4.05
N ILE A 192 -21.84 -19.12 5.07
CA ILE A 192 -20.54 -19.79 4.94
C ILE A 192 -20.63 -20.91 3.89
N HIS A 193 -21.66 -21.75 3.97
CA HIS A 193 -21.90 -22.80 2.98
C HIS A 193 -22.15 -22.24 1.58
N GLN A 194 -22.74 -21.05 1.47
CA GLN A 194 -22.92 -20.38 0.18
C GLN A 194 -21.60 -19.90 -0.44
N ILE A 195 -20.62 -19.47 0.37
CA ILE A 195 -19.40 -18.79 -0.12
C ILE A 195 -18.11 -19.60 0.04
N VAL A 196 -18.12 -20.73 0.75
CA VAL A 196 -16.89 -21.47 1.10
C VAL A 196 -16.07 -21.91 -0.11
N ASP A 197 -16.72 -22.22 -1.23
CA ASP A 197 -16.01 -22.57 -2.47
C ASP A 197 -15.34 -21.37 -3.13
N GLU A 198 -15.94 -20.18 -3.04
CA GLU A 198 -15.33 -18.93 -3.48
C GLU A 198 -14.20 -18.54 -2.52
N PHE A 199 -14.41 -18.69 -1.21
CA PHE A 199 -13.37 -18.48 -0.20
C PHE A 199 -12.16 -19.41 -0.38
N GLU A 200 -12.33 -20.68 -0.78
CA GLU A 200 -11.17 -21.56 -1.02
C GLU A 200 -10.33 -21.12 -2.22
N ARG A 201 -10.95 -20.49 -3.23
CA ARG A 201 -10.33 -20.22 -4.54
C ARG A 201 -10.06 -18.75 -4.83
N HIS A 202 -10.40 -17.85 -3.91
CA HIS A 202 -10.34 -16.41 -4.14
C HIS A 202 -8.93 -15.94 -4.48
N ASP A 203 -8.88 -14.83 -5.22
CA ASP A 203 -7.70 -14.00 -5.41
C ASP A 203 -7.94 -12.70 -4.63
N ASP A 204 -7.09 -12.40 -3.66
CA ASP A 204 -7.17 -11.19 -2.84
C ASP A 204 -7.17 -9.90 -3.69
N VAL A 205 -6.47 -9.92 -4.83
CA VAL A 205 -6.44 -8.77 -5.76
C VAL A 205 -7.79 -8.58 -6.44
N ASP A 206 -8.51 -9.67 -6.73
CA ASP A 206 -9.86 -9.59 -7.30
C ASP A 206 -10.87 -9.10 -6.23
N VAL A 207 -10.73 -9.58 -4.99
CA VAL A 207 -11.53 -9.09 -3.85
C VAL A 207 -11.32 -7.58 -3.64
N PHE A 208 -10.07 -7.10 -3.72
CA PHE A 208 -9.74 -5.67 -3.67
C PHE A 208 -10.44 -4.88 -4.80
N ARG A 209 -10.31 -5.35 -6.05
CA ARG A 209 -10.91 -4.67 -7.20
C ARG A 209 -12.43 -4.58 -7.08
N SER A 210 -13.06 -5.67 -6.66
CA SER A 210 -14.50 -5.74 -6.43
C SER A 210 -14.97 -4.72 -5.38
N GLY A 211 -14.27 -4.63 -4.23
CA GLY A 211 -14.62 -3.65 -3.21
C GLY A 211 -14.35 -2.20 -3.60
N LEU A 212 -13.28 -1.94 -4.35
CA LEU A 212 -13.04 -0.62 -4.94
C LEU A 212 -14.17 -0.23 -5.89
N ASP A 213 -14.60 -1.16 -6.76
CA ASP A 213 -15.67 -0.93 -7.72
C ASP A 213 -17.03 -0.68 -7.03
N MET A 214 -17.30 -1.36 -5.91
CA MET A 214 -18.48 -1.07 -5.07
C MET A 214 -18.45 0.34 -4.47
N LEU A 215 -17.30 0.78 -3.94
CA LEU A 215 -17.14 2.15 -3.42
C LEU A 215 -17.33 3.21 -4.50
N LEU A 216 -16.76 2.98 -5.69
CA LEU A 216 -16.88 3.90 -6.82
C LEU A 216 -18.28 3.91 -7.43
N ALA A 217 -19.00 2.78 -7.41
CA ALA A 217 -20.40 2.74 -7.80
C ALA A 217 -21.28 3.58 -6.86
N GLY A 218 -21.05 3.51 -5.54
CA GLY A 218 -21.73 4.37 -4.57
C GLY A 218 -21.41 5.86 -4.78
N LEU A 219 -20.18 6.18 -5.16
CA LEU A 219 -19.77 7.54 -5.50
C LEU A 219 -20.45 8.06 -6.79
N ARG A 220 -20.53 7.23 -7.84
CA ARG A 220 -21.29 7.53 -9.08
C ARG A 220 -22.73 7.91 -8.76
N GLN A 221 -23.39 7.06 -7.97
CA GLN A 221 -24.76 7.29 -7.54
C GLN A 221 -24.94 8.60 -6.77
N GLN A 222 -23.99 8.94 -5.88
CA GLN A 222 -24.05 10.21 -5.14
C GLN A 222 -23.83 11.44 -6.02
N ALA A 223 -23.02 11.32 -7.07
CA ALA A 223 -22.75 12.38 -8.03
C ALA A 223 -23.86 12.55 -9.07
N GLY A 224 -24.86 11.66 -9.09
CA GLY A 224 -25.89 11.62 -10.14
C GLY A 224 -25.33 11.24 -11.52
N ALA A 225 -24.19 10.54 -11.54
CA ALA A 225 -23.43 10.14 -12.73
C ALA A 225 -23.59 8.65 -13.04
#